data_AF-A0A4Y2MKQ9-F1
#
_entry.id   AF-A0A4Y2MKQ9-F1
#
_cell.length_a   1.000
_cell.length_b   1.000
_cell.length_c   1.000
_cell.angle_alpha   90.00
_cell.angle_beta   90.00
_cell.angle_gamma   90.00
#
_symmetry.space_group_name_H-M   'P 1'
#
loop_
_entity.id
_entity.type
_entity.pdbx_description
1 polymer ?
#
loop_
_entity_poly.entity_id
_entity_poly.type
_entity_poly.pdbx_seq_one_letter_code
_entity_poly.pdbx_strand_id
1 'polypeptide(L)'
;MIYTALILPDLEYGYQIYQVASQTNLNKLERVQLSAAQTITGLRSCCPKAIALFQADLRPLSLRRQTNSARYIAKLKSLGSFNRTSKFILQWPSNQRLKKDSPIGVMWKRGFFGF
;
A
#
# COMPACT_ATOMS: atom_id res chain seq x y z
N MET A 1 -8.06 -13.15 14.40
CA MET A 1 -7.23 -14.23 13.82
C MET A 1 -7.41 -14.40 12.31
N ILE A 2 -8.64 -14.58 11.78
CA ILE A 2 -8.85 -14.79 10.33
C ILE A 2 -8.37 -13.60 9.48
N TYR A 3 -8.73 -12.37 9.87
CA TYR A 3 -8.36 -11.16 9.11
C TYR A 3 -6.83 -11.00 9.01
N THR A 4 -6.12 -11.12 10.13
CA THR A 4 -4.67 -10.94 10.19
C THR A 4 -3.91 -12.06 9.47
N ALA A 5 -4.41 -13.29 9.49
CA ALA A 5 -3.73 -14.45 8.93
C ALA A 5 -4.00 -14.66 7.43
N LEU A 6 -5.20 -14.33 6.94
CA LEU A 6 -5.60 -14.65 5.55
C LEU A 6 -5.78 -13.39 4.71
N ILE A 7 -6.60 -12.44 5.17
CA ILE A 7 -6.97 -11.27 4.37
C ILE A 7 -5.82 -10.26 4.29
N LEU A 8 -5.11 -10.07 5.40
CA LEU A 8 -4.07 -9.05 5.50
C LEU A 8 -2.86 -9.34 4.59
N PRO A 9 -2.33 -10.58 4.49
CA PRO A 9 -1.29 -10.92 3.52
C PRO A 9 -1.71 -10.70 2.07
N ASP A 10 -2.96 -11.04 1.70
CA ASP A 10 -3.47 -10.84 0.34
C ASP A 10 -3.53 -9.35 -0.02
N LEU A 11 -4.02 -8.52 0.91
CA LEU A 11 -4.05 -7.07 0.75
C LEU A 11 -2.65 -6.48 0.66
N GLU A 12 -1.68 -7.06 1.38
CA GLU A 12 -0.29 -6.67 1.25
C GLU A 12 0.27 -7.07 -0.10
N TYR A 13 0.12 -8.30 -0.56
CA TYR A 13 0.62 -8.72 -1.86
C TYR A 13 0.15 -7.79 -3.00
N GLY A 14 -1.13 -7.39 -2.96
CA GLY A 14 -1.73 -6.49 -3.95
C GLY A 14 -1.35 -5.01 -3.86
N TYR A 15 -0.44 -4.58 -2.97
CA TYR A 15 -0.19 -3.14 -2.70
C TYR A 15 0.16 -2.32 -3.97
N GLN A 16 0.84 -2.94 -4.94
CA GLN A 16 1.22 -2.30 -6.21
C GLN A 16 -0.01 -1.94 -7.06
N ILE A 17 -1.00 -2.83 -7.10
CA ILE A 17 -2.24 -2.66 -7.88
C ILE A 17 -3.09 -1.56 -7.22
N TYR A 18 -3.21 -1.61 -5.89
CA TYR A 18 -3.98 -0.62 -5.14
C TYR A 18 -3.43 0.79 -5.23
N GLN A 19 -2.17 0.98 -5.64
CA GLN A 19 -1.59 2.31 -5.79
C GLN A 19 -2.30 3.16 -6.85
N VAL A 20 -2.87 2.53 -7.88
CA VAL A 20 -3.61 3.17 -9.00
C VAL A 20 -5.11 3.28 -8.70
N ALA A 21 -5.61 2.54 -7.72
CA ALA A 21 -7.02 2.53 -7.39
C ALA A 21 -7.52 3.93 -6.97
N SER A 22 -8.77 4.23 -7.32
CA SER A 22 -9.44 5.46 -6.90
C SER A 22 -9.53 5.56 -5.39
N GLN A 23 -9.53 6.79 -4.87
CA GLN A 23 -9.63 7.03 -3.42
C GLN A 23 -10.92 6.45 -2.83
N THR A 24 -12.02 6.44 -3.59
CA THR A 24 -13.29 5.84 -3.16
C THR A 24 -13.17 4.33 -2.92
N ASN A 25 -12.46 3.61 -3.78
CA ASN A 25 -12.21 2.18 -3.61
C ASN A 25 -11.22 1.90 -2.48
N LEU A 26 -10.20 2.74 -2.31
CA LEU A 26 -9.29 2.64 -1.16
C LEU A 26 -10.02 2.87 0.18
N ASN A 27 -10.98 3.79 0.22
CA ASN A 27 -11.80 4.03 1.40
C ASN A 27 -12.68 2.81 1.74
N LYS A 28 -13.14 2.03 0.75
CA LYS A 28 -13.86 0.78 0.99
C LYS A 28 -12.96 -0.25 1.70
N LEU A 29 -11.71 -0.41 1.24
CA LEU A 29 -10.75 -1.31 1.90
C LEU A 29 -10.45 -0.89 3.34
N GLU A 30 -10.30 0.41 3.59
CA GLU A 30 -10.10 0.95 4.94
C GLU A 30 -11.30 0.67 5.86
N ARG A 31 -12.54 0.70 5.31
CA ARG A 31 -13.75 0.32 6.06
C ARG A 31 -13.78 -1.18 6.39
N VAL A 32 -13.33 -2.05 5.47
CA VAL A 32 -13.23 -3.49 5.72
C VAL A 32 -12.25 -3.77 6.87
N GLN A 33 -11.07 -3.14 6.86
CA GLN A 33 -10.13 -3.29 7.98
C GLN A 33 -10.72 -2.78 9.30
N LEU A 34 -11.39 -1.63 9.29
CA LEU A 34 -12.01 -1.08 10.50
C LEU A 34 -13.08 -2.01 11.07
N SER A 35 -13.96 -2.55 10.21
CA SER A 35 -14.97 -3.53 10.62
C SER A 35 -14.32 -4.78 11.21
N ALA A 36 -13.26 -5.30 10.58
CA ALA A 36 -12.51 -6.43 11.12
C ALA A 36 -11.86 -6.11 12.48
N ALA A 37 -11.27 -4.93 12.64
CA ALA A 37 -10.67 -4.48 13.90
C ALA A 37 -11.71 -4.40 15.02
N GLN A 38 -12.90 -3.84 14.72
CA GLN A 38 -14.03 -3.76 15.65
C GLN A 38 -14.52 -5.16 16.07
N THR A 39 -14.67 -6.08 15.12
CA THR A 39 -15.06 -7.46 15.41
C THR A 39 -14.01 -8.21 16.26
N ILE A 40 -12.71 -8.00 16.00
CA ILE A 40 -11.62 -8.61 16.79
C ILE A 40 -11.62 -8.09 18.23
N THR A 41 -11.84 -6.79 18.40
CA THR A 41 -11.74 -6.10 19.70
C THR A 41 -13.05 -6.07 20.48
N GLY A 42 -14.17 -6.44 19.85
CA GLY A 42 -15.52 -6.31 20.42
C GLY A 42 -16.00 -4.87 20.53
N LEU A 43 -15.35 -3.92 19.86
CA LEU A 43 -15.71 -2.50 19.90
C LEU A 43 -16.94 -2.20 19.05
N ARG A 44 -17.74 -1.22 19.50
CA ARG A 44 -18.92 -0.77 18.76
C ARG A 44 -18.53 -0.04 17.48
N SER A 45 -19.42 -0.05 16.49
CA SER A 45 -19.23 0.68 15.22
C SER A 45 -19.00 2.18 15.39
N CYS A 46 -19.53 2.78 16.47
CA CYS A 46 -19.34 4.18 16.83
C CYS A 46 -17.93 4.52 17.32
N CYS A 47 -17.11 3.52 17.67
CA CYS A 47 -15.77 3.76 18.20
C CYS A 47 -14.87 4.44 17.14
N PRO A 48 -14.09 5.46 17.52
CA PRO A 48 -13.15 6.10 16.61
C PRO A 48 -12.19 5.10 15.96
N LYS A 49 -11.94 5.26 14.65
CA LYS A 49 -11.08 4.37 13.86
C LYS A 49 -9.70 4.17 14.47
N ALA A 50 -9.07 5.24 14.96
CA ALA A 50 -7.73 5.17 15.52
C ALA A 50 -7.66 4.26 16.75
N ILE A 51 -8.67 4.31 17.62
CA ILE A 51 -8.75 3.48 18.82
C ILE A 51 -8.97 2.02 18.44
N ALA A 52 -9.90 1.76 17.52
CA ALA A 52 -10.19 0.39 17.07
C ALA A 52 -8.97 -0.27 16.41
N LEU A 53 -8.21 0.48 15.62
CA LEU A 53 -6.98 0.00 15.02
C LEU A 53 -5.86 -0.23 16.04
N PHE A 54 -5.69 0.68 16.99
CA PHE A 54 -4.71 0.55 18.06
C PHE A 54 -4.97 -0.68 18.93
N GLN A 55 -6.21 -0.87 19.37
CA GLN A 55 -6.59 -2.00 20.23
C GLN A 55 -6.51 -3.35 19.52
N ALA A 56 -6.66 -3.36 18.19
CA ALA A 56 -6.48 -4.56 17.36
C ALA A 56 -5.02 -4.82 16.97
N ASP A 57 -4.07 -3.97 17.39
CA ASP A 57 -2.66 -3.97 16.96
C ASP A 57 -2.51 -3.91 15.41
N LEU A 58 -3.34 -3.10 14.77
CA LEU A 58 -3.38 -2.94 13.32
C LEU A 58 -2.94 -1.54 12.89
N ARG A 59 -1.98 -1.47 11.97
CA ARG A 59 -1.62 -0.22 11.29
C ARG A 59 -2.62 0.13 10.18
N PRO A 60 -2.89 1.41 9.89
CA PRO A 60 -3.73 1.80 8.75
C PRO A 60 -3.24 1.20 7.42
N LEU A 61 -4.15 0.76 6.54
CA LEU A 61 -3.77 0.18 5.25
C LEU A 61 -2.97 1.16 4.39
N SER A 62 -3.35 2.44 4.41
CA SER A 62 -2.61 3.50 3.74
C SER A 62 -1.14 3.49 4.10
N LEU A 63 -0.81 3.45 5.40
CA LEU A 63 0.55 3.45 5.90
C LEU A 63 1.28 2.17 5.48
N ARG A 64 0.65 0.99 5.65
CA ARG A 64 1.25 -0.30 5.26
C ARG A 64 1.57 -0.33 3.77
N ARG A 65 0.65 0.13 2.90
CA ARG A 65 0.88 0.25 1.46
C ARG A 65 2.07 1.15 1.16
N GLN A 66 2.14 2.34 1.77
CA GLN A 66 3.25 3.27 1.56
C GLN A 66 4.59 2.66 2.00
N THR A 67 4.66 2.02 3.17
CA THR A 67 5.87 1.36 3.67
C THR A 67 6.31 0.22 2.75
N ASN A 68 5.39 -0.64 2.32
CA ASN A 68 5.70 -1.76 1.44
C ASN A 68 6.15 -1.28 0.04
N SER A 69 5.50 -0.24 -0.49
CA SER A 69 5.92 0.45 -1.71
C SER A 69 7.34 1.01 -1.60
N ALA A 70 7.65 1.72 -0.51
CA ALA A 70 8.99 2.26 -0.28
C ALA A 70 10.04 1.16 -0.15
N ARG A 71 9.75 0.09 0.61
CA ARG A 71 10.66 -1.06 0.79
C ARG A 71 10.94 -1.74 -0.54
N TYR A 72 9.94 -1.90 -1.40
CA TYR A 72 10.11 -2.48 -2.72
C TYR A 72 10.99 -1.64 -3.62
N ILE A 73 10.78 -0.31 -3.64
CA ILE A 73 11.65 0.58 -4.42
C ILE A 73 13.08 0.56 -3.89
N ALA A 74 13.28 0.60 -2.57
CA ALA A 74 14.60 0.48 -1.97
C ALA A 74 15.30 -0.85 -2.32
N LYS A 75 14.56 -1.97 -2.27
CA LYS A 75 15.05 -3.28 -2.71
C LYS A 75 15.49 -3.25 -4.17
N LEU A 76 14.66 -2.70 -5.05
CA LEU A 76 15.01 -2.60 -6.47
C LEU A 76 16.25 -1.72 -6.68
N LYS A 77 16.33 -0.55 -6.04
CA LYS A 77 17.53 0.30 -6.09
C LYS A 77 18.79 -0.46 -5.67
N SER A 78 18.71 -1.27 -4.60
CA SER A 78 19.85 -2.07 -4.12
C SER A 78 20.33 -3.15 -5.10
N LEU A 79 19.46 -3.65 -5.98
CA LEU A 79 19.82 -4.66 -6.99
C LEU A 79 20.61 -4.07 -8.17
N GLY A 80 20.58 -2.75 -8.36
CA GLY A 80 21.27 -2.08 -9.46
C GLY A 80 20.86 -2.57 -10.86
N SER A 81 21.72 -2.33 -11.85
CA SER A 81 21.46 -2.63 -13.26
C SER A 81 21.47 -4.13 -13.60
N PHE A 82 21.92 -4.98 -12.69
CA PHE A 82 21.93 -6.45 -12.87
C PHE A 82 20.52 -7.03 -12.93
N ASN A 83 19.56 -6.39 -12.25
CA ASN A 83 18.16 -6.79 -12.31
C ASN A 83 17.42 -5.99 -13.40
N ARG A 84 16.74 -6.68 -14.33
CA ARG A 84 16.00 -6.06 -15.44
C ARG A 84 14.96 -5.04 -14.97
N THR A 85 14.19 -5.37 -13.92
CA THR A 85 13.15 -4.50 -13.36
C THR A 85 13.74 -3.28 -12.67
N SER A 86 14.84 -3.47 -11.94
CA SER A 86 15.59 -2.36 -11.34
C SER A 86 16.16 -1.43 -12.40
N LYS A 87 16.85 -1.96 -13.42
CA LYS A 87 17.36 -1.18 -14.54
C LYS A 87 16.27 -0.36 -15.22
N PHE A 88 15.13 -0.98 -15.49
CA PHE A 88 13.97 -0.30 -16.08
C PHE A 88 13.41 0.83 -15.21
N ILE A 89 13.36 0.62 -13.89
CA ILE A 89 12.87 1.60 -12.94
C ILE A 89 13.87 2.76 -12.73
N LEU A 90 15.17 2.47 -12.67
CA LEU A 90 16.23 3.49 -12.57
C LEU A 90 16.27 4.39 -13.81
N GLN A 91 15.95 3.83 -14.97
CA GLN A 91 15.89 4.54 -16.25
C GLN A 91 14.47 5.03 -16.58
N TRP A 92 13.54 5.02 -15.62
CA TRP A 92 12.13 5.30 -15.88
C TRP A 92 11.92 6.75 -16.36
N PRO A 93 11.50 6.97 -17.62
CA PRO A 93 11.26 8.32 -18.10
C PRO A 93 9.92 8.82 -17.57
N SER A 94 9.93 9.88 -16.76
CA SER A 94 8.73 10.50 -16.18
C SER A 94 7.79 11.13 -17.22
N ASN A 95 8.28 11.35 -18.45
CA ASN A 95 7.62 12.20 -19.44
C ASN A 95 6.66 11.46 -20.37
N GLN A 96 6.58 10.12 -20.32
CA GLN A 96 5.71 9.35 -21.22
C GLN A 96 4.26 9.29 -20.70
N ARG A 97 3.30 9.79 -21.50
CA ARG A 97 1.87 9.92 -21.14
C ARG A 97 1.25 8.62 -20.61
N LEU A 98 1.47 7.50 -21.32
CA LEU A 98 0.91 6.19 -20.94
C LEU A 98 1.52 5.63 -19.64
N LYS A 99 2.71 6.08 -19.27
CA LYS A 99 3.42 5.64 -18.07
C LYS A 99 3.05 6.45 -16.83
N LYS A 100 2.50 7.65 -17.01
CA LYS A 100 2.18 8.61 -15.95
C LYS A 100 1.17 8.07 -14.92
N ASP A 101 0.23 7.23 -15.35
CA ASP A 101 -0.84 6.69 -14.49
C ASP A 101 -0.65 5.19 -14.17
N SER A 102 0.48 4.62 -14.57
CA SER A 102 0.90 3.30 -14.12
C SER A 102 1.18 3.30 -12.61
N PRO A 103 1.21 2.12 -11.93
CA PRO A 103 1.57 2.03 -10.52
C PRO A 103 2.88 2.75 -10.18
N ILE A 104 3.90 2.56 -11.02
CA ILE A 104 5.22 3.18 -10.89
C ILE A 104 5.14 4.70 -11.11
N GLY A 105 4.37 5.16 -12.09
CA GLY A 105 4.14 6.59 -12.33
C GLY A 105 3.43 7.28 -11.16
N VAL A 106 2.46 6.63 -10.53
CA VAL A 106 1.78 7.15 -9.34
C VAL A 106 2.72 7.13 -8.12
N MET A 107 3.57 6.10 -7.97
CA MET A 107 4.63 6.07 -6.95
C MET A 107 5.61 7.24 -7.13
N TRP A 108 6.00 7.53 -8.37
CA TRP A 108 6.87 8.65 -8.71
C TRP A 108 6.27 10.00 -8.29
N LYS A 109 5.02 10.27 -8.71
CA LYS A 109 4.29 11.51 -8.34
C LYS A 109 4.18 11.69 -6.81
N ARG A 110 4.13 10.59 -6.06
CA ARG A 110 4.02 10.59 -4.59
C ARG A 110 5.38 10.69 -3.88
N GLY A 111 6.49 10.85 -4.61
CA GLY A 111 7.81 11.06 -4.03
C GLY A 111 8.51 9.80 -3.53
N PHE A 112 8.04 8.59 -3.87
CA PHE A 112 8.72 7.34 -3.48
C PHE A 112 10.07 7.14 -4.16
N PHE A 113 10.31 7.85 -5.26
CA PHE A 113 11.52 7.82 -6.06
C PHE A 113 12.37 9.07 -5.82
N GLY A 114 12.58 9.48 -4.57
CA GLY A 114 13.55 10.53 -4.26
C GLY A 114 14.87 10.26 -5.00
N PHE A 115 15.19 11.16 -5.92
CA PHE A 115 16.52 11.35 -6.51
C PHE A 115 17.12 12.55 -5.80
#